data_AF-A0A4S5E0L7-F1
#
_entry.id   AF-A0A4S5E0L7-F1
#
_cell.length_a   1.000
_cell.length_b   1.000
_cell.length_c   1.000
_cell.angle_alpha   90.00
_cell.angle_beta   90.00
_cell.angle_gamma   90.00
#
_symmetry.space_group_name_H-M   'P 1'
#
loop_
_entity.id
_entity.type
_entity.pdbx_description
1 polymer ?
#
loop_
_entity_poly.entity_id
_entity_poly.type
_entity_poly.pdbx_seq_one_letter_code
_entity_poly.pdbx_strand_id
1 'polypeptide(L)'
;MVSPLLEPSPRLRDDATVTSDITLGIAVNDELLVSGPAARRAILGQVAETGLDHLTVGDHISFHGGNGFDGIVAATAALASHDTLKVLVGVYLASLRHPMATARSLATLTQIAPGRLVLGVGVAGE
;
A
#
# COMPACT_ATOMS: atom_id res chain seq x y z
N MET A 1 -24.14 48.11 11.72
CA MET A 1 -22.90 47.64 11.05
C MET A 1 -23.10 46.14 10.80
N VAL A 2 -23.51 45.78 9.58
CA VAL A 2 -23.95 44.43 9.20
C VAL A 2 -22.75 43.70 8.58
N SER A 3 -22.43 42.50 9.08
CA SER A 3 -21.36 41.65 8.57
C SER A 3 -21.66 41.25 7.11
N PRO A 4 -20.69 41.30 6.18
CA PRO A 4 -20.93 40.81 4.83
C PRO A 4 -21.06 39.28 4.88
N LEU A 5 -22.12 38.77 4.24
CA LEU A 5 -22.34 37.35 4.02
C LEU A 5 -21.23 36.84 3.10
N LEU A 6 -20.48 35.84 3.58
CA LEU A 6 -19.51 35.10 2.76
C LEU A 6 -20.28 34.36 1.66
N GLU A 7 -19.99 34.62 0.39
CA GLU A 7 -20.59 33.84 -0.69
C GLU A 7 -20.13 32.39 -0.61
N PRO A 8 -21.03 31.41 -0.86
CA PRO A 8 -20.67 30.00 -0.83
C PRO A 8 -19.67 29.69 -1.94
N SER A 9 -18.57 29.01 -1.58
CA SER A 9 -17.55 28.52 -2.50
C SER A 9 -18.21 27.75 -3.67
N PRO A 10 -17.74 27.95 -4.91
CA PRO A 10 -18.30 27.24 -6.05
C PRO A 10 -18.16 25.74 -5.84
N ARG A 11 -19.30 25.04 -5.85
CA ARG A 11 -19.33 23.57 -5.84
C ARG A 11 -18.57 23.07 -7.06
N LEU A 12 -17.52 22.30 -6.82
CA LEU A 12 -16.80 21.56 -7.86
C LEU A 12 -17.85 20.75 -8.64
N ARG A 13 -17.92 20.95 -9.95
CA ARG A 13 -18.88 20.24 -10.81
C ARG A 13 -18.56 18.74 -10.80
N ASP A 14 -19.53 17.91 -10.45
CA ASP A 14 -19.51 16.46 -10.66
C ASP A 14 -19.87 16.11 -12.12
N ASP A 15 -19.43 14.91 -12.53
CA ASP A 15 -19.84 14.11 -13.70
C ASP A 15 -19.16 14.30 -15.06
N ALA A 16 -17.83 14.29 -15.07
CA ALA A 16 -17.13 13.59 -16.15
C ALA A 16 -16.26 12.50 -15.53
N THR A 17 -16.56 11.24 -15.83
CA THR A 17 -15.68 10.11 -15.51
C THR A 17 -14.38 10.32 -16.29
N VAL A 18 -13.37 10.92 -15.66
CA VAL A 18 -12.04 11.05 -16.24
C VAL A 18 -11.42 9.67 -16.21
N THR A 19 -11.44 8.96 -17.33
CA THR A 19 -10.72 7.70 -17.47
C THR A 19 -9.25 8.02 -17.75
N SER A 20 -8.39 7.75 -16.77
CA SER A 20 -6.94 7.88 -16.92
C SER A 20 -6.26 6.52 -16.75
N ASP A 21 -5.18 6.29 -17.48
CA ASP A 21 -4.25 5.18 -17.23
C ASP A 21 -3.38 5.41 -15.97
N ILE A 22 -3.60 6.54 -15.27
CA ILE A 22 -2.94 6.86 -14.01
C ILE A 22 -3.55 6.00 -12.91
N THR A 23 -2.69 5.28 -12.19
CA THR A 23 -3.08 4.57 -10.96
C THR A 23 -2.64 5.37 -9.74
N LEU A 24 -3.49 5.41 -8.72
CA LEU A 24 -3.22 6.07 -7.45
C LEU A 24 -3.16 5.05 -6.32
N GLY A 25 -2.16 5.19 -5.46
CA GLY A 25 -2.00 4.33 -4.29
C GLY A 25 -1.66 5.11 -3.03
N ILE A 26 -1.69 4.41 -1.90
CA ILE A 26 -1.36 4.95 -0.58
C ILE A 26 -0.30 4.11 0.11
N ALA A 27 0.68 4.76 0.74
CA ALA A 27 1.71 4.07 1.52
C ALA A 27 1.22 3.79 2.94
N VAL A 28 1.28 2.52 3.35
CA VAL A 28 0.90 2.06 4.70
C VAL A 28 1.94 1.07 5.22
N ASN A 29 2.72 1.49 6.22
CA ASN A 29 3.85 0.70 6.73
C ASN A 29 3.59 0.25 8.17
N ASP A 30 3.98 1.06 9.15
CA ASP A 30 3.92 0.68 10.56
C ASP A 30 2.48 0.50 11.04
N GLU A 31 1.59 1.44 10.71
CA GLU A 31 0.18 1.38 11.12
C GLU A 31 -0.50 0.08 10.72
N LEU A 32 -0.19 -0.43 9.52
CA LEU A 32 -0.75 -1.68 9.03
C LEU A 32 -0.20 -2.87 9.81
N LEU A 33 1.11 -2.94 9.99
CA LEU A 33 1.81 -4.08 10.58
C LEU A 33 1.57 -4.21 12.09
N VAL A 34 1.58 -3.11 12.82
CA VAL A 34 1.46 -3.12 14.29
C VAL A 34 0.00 -3.17 14.74
N SER A 35 -0.95 -2.80 13.87
CA SER A 35 -2.37 -2.92 14.18
C SER A 35 -2.78 -4.36 14.46
N GLY A 36 -3.61 -4.55 15.48
CA GLY A 36 -4.27 -5.82 15.74
C GLY A 36 -5.17 -6.24 14.57
N PRO A 37 -5.51 -7.53 14.41
CA PRO A 37 -6.16 -8.05 13.21
C PRO A 37 -7.48 -7.35 12.84
N ALA A 38 -8.31 -7.00 13.83
CA ALA A 38 -9.58 -6.32 13.58
C ALA A 38 -9.38 -4.88 13.07
N ALA A 39 -8.48 -4.12 13.70
CA ALA A 39 -8.15 -2.76 13.29
C ALA A 39 -7.53 -2.73 11.88
N ARG A 40 -6.61 -3.66 11.60
CA ARG A 40 -6.03 -3.82 10.26
C ARG A 40 -7.09 -4.03 9.19
N ARG A 41 -8.02 -4.97 9.40
CA ARG A 41 -9.13 -5.21 8.45
C ARG A 41 -10.02 -3.98 8.28
N ALA A 42 -10.31 -3.25 9.36
CA ALA A 42 -11.11 -2.03 9.29
C ALA A 42 -10.44 -0.95 8.44
N ILE A 43 -9.15 -0.68 8.68
CA ILE A 43 -8.36 0.29 7.90
C ILE A 43 -8.33 -0.12 6.42
N LEU A 44 -8.02 -1.38 6.14
CA LEU A 44 -7.97 -1.90 4.77
C LEU A 44 -9.33 -1.84 4.07
N GLY A 45 -10.41 -2.16 4.78
CA GLY A 45 -11.76 -2.02 4.25
C GLY A 45 -12.08 -0.57 3.89
N GLN A 46 -11.71 0.39 4.74
CA GLN A 46 -11.86 1.80 4.40
C GLN A 46 -11.07 2.19 3.16
N VAL A 47 -9.81 1.74 3.03
CA VAL A 47 -9.00 2.00 1.85
C VAL A 47 -9.63 1.42 0.59
N ALA A 48 -10.18 0.21 0.65
CA ALA A 48 -10.85 -0.41 -0.50
C ALA A 48 -12.05 0.41 -1.02
N GLU A 49 -12.75 1.12 -0.14
CA GLU A 49 -13.89 1.97 -0.50
C GLU A 49 -13.48 3.37 -1.03
N THR A 50 -12.20 3.75 -0.95
CA THR A 50 -11.74 5.08 -1.42
C THR A 50 -11.56 5.20 -2.94
N GLY A 51 -11.58 4.08 -3.66
CA GLY A 51 -11.27 4.05 -5.09
C GLY A 51 -9.77 4.08 -5.43
N LEU A 52 -8.88 3.90 -4.45
CA LEU A 52 -7.45 3.72 -4.69
C LEU A 52 -7.15 2.37 -5.36
N ASP A 53 -6.18 2.36 -6.27
CA ASP A 53 -5.83 1.18 -7.07
C ASP A 53 -4.97 0.16 -6.31
N HIS A 54 -4.14 0.64 -5.38
CA HIS A 54 -3.19 -0.20 -4.65
C HIS A 54 -2.74 0.42 -3.33
N LEU A 55 -2.31 -0.47 -2.43
CA LEU A 55 -1.48 -0.11 -1.28
C LEU A 55 -0.02 -0.16 -1.67
N THR A 56 0.81 0.63 -1.01
CA THR A 56 2.26 0.53 -1.08
C THR A 56 2.80 0.16 0.30
N VAL A 57 3.67 -0.84 0.35
CA VAL A 57 4.47 -1.18 1.53
C VAL A 57 5.94 -0.98 1.20
N GLY A 58 6.69 -0.42 2.14
CA GLY A 58 8.15 -0.33 2.07
C GLY A 58 8.85 -1.67 2.33
N ASP A 59 10.17 -1.64 2.31
CA ASP A 59 11.02 -2.79 2.62
C ASP A 59 12.34 -2.33 3.25
N HIS A 60 12.56 -2.64 4.53
CA HIS A 60 13.78 -2.30 5.24
C HIS A 60 14.23 -3.49 6.10
N ILE A 61 15.31 -4.16 5.70
CA ILE A 61 15.91 -5.27 6.47
C ILE A 61 16.54 -4.77 7.76
N SER A 62 17.13 -3.58 7.71
CA SER A 62 17.70 -2.88 8.85
C SER A 62 17.71 -1.40 8.53
N PHE A 63 17.24 -0.58 9.47
CA PHE A 63 17.27 0.87 9.38
C PHE A 63 17.85 1.48 10.66
N HIS A 64 18.12 2.78 10.62
CA HIS A 64 18.64 3.54 11.75
C HIS A 64 17.85 3.25 13.04
N GLY A 65 18.57 2.89 14.11
CA GLY A 65 17.96 2.55 15.40
C GLY A 65 17.30 1.17 15.47
N GLY A 66 17.53 0.28 14.48
CA GLY A 66 16.92 -1.04 14.43
C GLY A 66 15.47 -1.04 13.92
N ASN A 67 15.00 0.11 13.42
CA ASN A 67 13.70 0.22 12.78
C ASN A 67 13.70 -0.52 11.45
N GLY A 68 12.51 -0.85 10.96
CA GLY A 68 12.33 -1.50 9.67
C GLY A 68 11.26 -2.57 9.73
N PHE A 69 10.86 -2.99 8.54
CA PHE A 69 9.86 -4.01 8.35
C PHE A 69 10.14 -4.73 7.05
N ASP A 70 9.90 -6.03 7.05
CA ASP A 70 10.09 -6.86 5.86
C ASP A 70 8.92 -6.64 4.89
N GLY A 71 9.22 -6.20 3.67
CA GLY A 71 8.19 -5.86 2.68
C GLY A 71 7.38 -7.06 2.20
N ILE A 72 7.96 -8.28 2.20
CA ILE A 72 7.22 -9.50 1.86
C ILE A 72 6.23 -9.84 2.98
N VAL A 73 6.65 -9.74 4.24
CA VAL A 73 5.77 -9.96 5.41
C VAL A 73 4.65 -8.92 5.43
N ALA A 74 4.96 -7.65 5.19
CA ALA A 74 3.98 -6.56 5.13
C ALA A 74 2.96 -6.77 4.00
N ALA A 75 3.43 -7.07 2.80
CA ALA A 75 2.56 -7.37 1.67
C ALA A 75 1.67 -8.59 1.95
N THR A 76 2.22 -9.65 2.54
CA THR A 76 1.45 -10.84 2.93
C THR A 76 0.35 -10.49 3.92
N ALA A 77 0.66 -9.69 4.95
CA ALA A 77 -0.31 -9.26 5.94
C ALA A 77 -1.45 -8.44 5.32
N ALA A 78 -1.15 -7.51 4.41
CA ALA A 78 -2.15 -6.75 3.65
C ALA A 78 -3.03 -7.67 2.78
N LEU A 79 -2.40 -8.47 1.92
CA LEU A 79 -3.05 -9.28 0.90
C LEU A 79 -3.92 -10.41 1.49
N ALA A 80 -3.53 -10.94 2.65
CA ALA A 80 -4.31 -11.94 3.38
C ALA A 80 -5.43 -11.33 4.23
N SER A 81 -5.41 -10.01 4.46
CA SER A 81 -6.42 -9.30 5.27
C SER A 81 -7.55 -8.69 4.43
N HIS A 82 -7.42 -8.66 3.10
CA HIS A 82 -8.44 -8.17 2.18
C HIS A 82 -8.39 -8.93 0.84
N ASP A 83 -9.55 -9.29 0.28
CA ASP A 83 -9.61 -10.20 -0.86
C ASP A 83 -9.37 -9.55 -2.24
N THR A 84 -9.55 -8.23 -2.33
CA THR A 84 -9.49 -7.50 -3.61
C THR A 84 -8.35 -6.49 -3.73
N LEU A 85 -7.76 -6.07 -2.60
CA LEU A 85 -6.71 -5.05 -2.64
C LEU A 85 -5.46 -5.58 -3.30
N LYS A 86 -4.80 -4.70 -4.06
CA LYS A 86 -3.48 -4.92 -4.65
C LYS A 86 -2.42 -4.25 -3.79
N VAL A 87 -1.22 -4.81 -3.78
CA VAL A 87 -0.08 -4.28 -3.04
C VAL A 87 1.11 -4.11 -3.98
N LEU A 88 1.73 -2.94 -3.91
CA LEU A 88 3.04 -2.64 -4.46
C LEU A 88 4.07 -2.67 -3.32
N VAL A 89 5.17 -3.41 -3.51
CA VAL A 89 6.34 -3.30 -2.63
C VAL A 89 7.28 -2.25 -3.21
N GLY A 90 7.51 -1.17 -2.48
CA GLY A 90 8.23 0.02 -2.94
C GLY A 90 9.35 0.41 -1.98
N VAL A 91 10.61 0.06 -2.22
CA VAL A 91 11.10 -0.92 -3.19
C VAL A 91 11.86 -2.03 -2.49
N TYR A 92 11.76 -3.25 -3.01
CA TYR A 92 12.47 -4.41 -2.51
C TYR A 92 13.96 -4.38 -2.90
N LEU A 93 14.84 -4.48 -1.90
CA LEU A 93 16.28 -4.53 -2.13
C LEU A 93 16.76 -5.96 -2.36
N ALA A 94 16.71 -6.40 -3.62
CA ALA A 94 17.01 -7.79 -4.00
C ALA A 94 18.45 -8.22 -3.67
N SER A 95 19.41 -7.29 -3.66
CA SER A 95 20.82 -7.56 -3.34
C SER A 95 21.05 -7.95 -1.88
N LEU A 96 20.10 -7.67 -0.99
CA LEU A 96 20.25 -7.91 0.45
C LEU A 96 19.69 -9.27 0.91
N ARG A 97 19.16 -10.09 -0.01
CA ARG A 97 18.53 -11.38 0.31
C ARG A 97 18.95 -12.47 -0.65
N HIS A 98 18.91 -13.71 -0.19
CA HIS A 98 19.25 -14.86 -1.03
C HIS A 98 18.21 -15.04 -2.15
N PRO A 99 18.62 -15.07 -3.44
CA PRO A 99 17.68 -15.04 -4.56
C PRO A 99 16.70 -16.23 -4.59
N MET A 100 17.16 -17.43 -4.17
CA MET A 100 16.25 -18.59 -4.07
C MET A 100 15.20 -18.44 -2.97
N ALA A 101 15.54 -17.80 -1.85
CA ALA A 101 14.57 -17.55 -0.78
C ALA A 101 13.56 -16.50 -1.24
N THR A 102 14.01 -15.41 -1.85
CA THR A 102 13.17 -14.41 -2.49
C THR A 102 12.19 -15.03 -3.49
N ALA A 103 12.70 -15.82 -4.44
CA ALA A 103 11.87 -16.46 -5.45
C ALA A 103 10.82 -17.38 -4.82
N ARG A 104 11.19 -18.13 -3.76
CA ARG A 104 10.25 -19.00 -3.05
C ARG A 104 9.15 -18.22 -2.35
N SER A 105 9.50 -17.17 -1.61
CA SER A 105 8.53 -16.33 -0.93
C SER A 105 7.56 -15.67 -1.89
N LEU A 106 8.04 -15.15 -3.03
CA LEU A 106 7.18 -14.57 -4.08
C LEU A 106 6.25 -15.62 -4.71
N ALA A 107 6.78 -16.80 -5.03
CA ALA A 107 5.96 -17.89 -5.57
C ALA A 107 4.85 -18.31 -4.60
N THR A 108 5.16 -18.41 -3.30
CA THR A 108 4.15 -18.73 -2.29
C THR A 108 3.15 -17.60 -2.10
N LEU A 109 3.59 -16.33 -2.01
CA LEU A 109 2.69 -15.19 -1.83
C LEU A 109 1.72 -15.02 -3.01
N THR A 110 2.19 -15.23 -4.23
CA THR A 110 1.32 -15.14 -5.42
C THR A 110 0.31 -16.29 -5.53
N GLN A 111 0.50 -17.40 -4.82
CA GLN A 111 -0.56 -18.42 -4.65
C GLN A 111 -1.66 -17.95 -3.68
N ILE A 112 -1.28 -17.18 -2.64
CA ILE A 112 -2.23 -16.62 -1.66
C ILE A 112 -3.04 -15.49 -2.29
N ALA A 113 -2.39 -14.64 -3.10
CA ALA A 113 -3.02 -13.48 -3.72
C ALA A 113 -2.68 -13.35 -5.21
N PRO A 114 -3.27 -14.19 -6.07
CA PRO A 114 -2.97 -14.22 -7.50
C PRO A 114 -3.26 -12.87 -8.16
N GLY A 115 -2.27 -12.32 -8.88
CA GLY A 115 -2.42 -11.06 -9.63
C GLY A 115 -2.55 -9.80 -8.79
N ARG A 116 -2.35 -9.87 -7.46
CA ARG A 116 -2.53 -8.74 -6.54
C ARG A 116 -1.22 -8.19 -5.96
N LEU A 117 -0.07 -8.73 -6.36
CA LEU A 117 1.25 -8.25 -5.94
C LEU A 117 2.00 -7.63 -7.12
N VAL A 118 2.53 -6.43 -6.91
CA VAL A 118 3.55 -5.79 -7.75
C VAL A 118 4.82 -5.67 -6.91
N LEU A 119 5.93 -6.22 -7.39
CA LEU A 119 7.23 -6.11 -6.73
C LEU A 119 8.06 -5.02 -7.42
N GLY A 120 8.12 -3.83 -6.82
CA GLY A 120 9.13 -2.83 -7.19
C GLY A 120 10.49 -3.29 -6.69
N VAL A 121 11.50 -3.35 -7.57
CA VAL A 121 12.86 -3.76 -7.22
C VAL A 121 13.81 -2.58 -7.39
N GLY A 122 14.62 -2.31 -6.38
CA GLY A 122 15.60 -1.22 -6.37
C GLY A 122 17.01 -1.70 -6.04
N VAL A 123 17.99 -0.85 -6.35
CA VAL A 123 19.41 -1.06 -6.03
C VAL A 123 19.89 -0.23 -4.84
N ALA A 124 19.09 0.75 -4.42
CA ALA A 124 19.33 1.66 -3.33
C ALA A 124 17.98 2.25 -2.87
N GLY A 125 17.97 2.85 -1.69
CA GLY A 125 16.77 3.39 -1.05
C GLY A 125 16.95 3.29 0.44
N GLU A 126 16.90 4.43 1.12
CA GLU A 126 16.70 4.49 2.57
C GLU A 126 15.21 4.54 2.87
#